data_AF-A0A1G7QVQ2-F1
#
_entry.id   AF-A0A1G7QVQ2-F1
#
_cell.length_a   1.000
_cell.length_b   1.000
_cell.length_c   1.000
_cell.angle_alpha   90.00
_cell.angle_beta   90.00
_cell.angle_gamma   90.00
#
_symmetry.space_group_name_H-M   'P 1'
#
loop_
_entity.id
_entity.type
_entity.pdbx_description
1 polymer ?
#
loop_
_entity_poly.entity_id
_entity_poly.type
_entity_poly.pdbx_seq_one_letter_code
_entity_poly.pdbx_strand_id
1 'polypeptide(L)'
;MQRRKYLATISATVSGLALAGCSSDSDDGGSGSDGGNGGGDSTPTPTPTSTPDPVSQLDVSGFATGNESTEDLVSQVEVTNPTAQSVTADFSARWGLEENKGEISSDSEEKTIEADSSQEFQLTMINADDFSPGEFIGLYYLGFQMEILVNGESRSNTCPDTEFSNPNEQGCEYPFGIYQTHVEVEYSGDWSGAAGGGGNTRTVSRQSSVVSETTDVSYVNVSDDASIISANAQKQDDSSEELTIRIVHRDEVVAEQSTSSAYGVAQVSENL
;
A
#
# COMPACT_ATOMS: atom_id res chain seq x y z
N MET A 1 -25.46 -16.62 -28.31
CA MET A 1 -25.25 -17.91 -27.62
C MET A 1 -25.30 -17.66 -26.11
N GLN A 2 -25.76 -18.65 -25.35
CA GLN A 2 -26.23 -18.55 -23.96
C GLN A 2 -25.12 -18.40 -22.89
N ARG A 3 -25.55 -17.80 -21.77
CA ARG A 3 -24.86 -17.54 -20.49
C ARG A 3 -24.20 -18.78 -19.88
N ARG A 4 -23.07 -18.58 -19.17
CA ARG A 4 -22.67 -19.42 -18.03
C ARG A 4 -22.42 -18.54 -16.82
N LYS A 5 -23.28 -18.73 -15.81
CA LYS A 5 -23.13 -18.27 -14.43
C LYS A 5 -22.28 -19.31 -13.71
N TYR A 6 -21.29 -18.89 -12.94
CA TYR A 6 -20.69 -19.74 -11.90
C TYR A 6 -21.22 -19.29 -10.55
N LEU A 7 -22.04 -20.16 -9.93
CA LEU A 7 -22.37 -20.14 -8.51
C LEU A 7 -21.37 -21.10 -7.86
N ALA A 8 -20.49 -20.59 -7.00
CA ALA A 8 -19.70 -21.40 -6.09
C ALA A 8 -20.42 -21.43 -4.73
N THR A 9 -21.16 -22.50 -4.51
CA THR A 9 -21.68 -22.93 -3.22
C THR A 9 -20.51 -23.48 -2.40
N ILE A 10 -20.19 -22.86 -1.26
CA ILE A 10 -19.34 -23.50 -0.25
C ILE A 10 -20.20 -23.77 0.98
N SER A 11 -20.30 -25.05 1.26
CA SER A 11 -21.11 -25.71 2.26
C SER A 11 -20.57 -25.43 3.67
N ALA A 12 -21.48 -25.08 4.58
CA ALA A 12 -21.22 -25.12 6.01
C ALA A 12 -20.95 -26.56 6.44
N THR A 13 -19.73 -26.83 6.92
CA THR A 13 -19.42 -28.07 7.63
C THR A 13 -19.29 -27.74 9.10
N VAL A 14 -20.40 -27.92 9.82
CA VAL A 14 -20.42 -28.03 11.27
C VAL A 14 -19.65 -29.30 11.62
N SER A 15 -18.54 -29.16 12.34
CA SER A 15 -17.84 -30.29 12.96
C SER A 15 -17.43 -29.86 14.35
N GLY A 16 -18.26 -30.26 15.32
CA GLY A 16 -17.94 -30.19 16.72
C GLY A 16 -16.75 -31.11 17.02
N LEU A 17 -15.75 -30.53 17.68
CA LEU A 17 -14.71 -31.27 18.38
C LEU A 17 -14.70 -30.76 19.82
N ALA A 18 -15.33 -31.54 20.69
CA ALA A 18 -15.14 -31.45 22.12
C ALA A 18 -13.74 -32.01 22.44
N LEU A 19 -12.88 -31.18 23.01
CA LEU A 19 -11.63 -31.61 23.64
C LEU A 19 -11.79 -31.45 25.15
N ALA A 20 -12.17 -32.54 25.81
CA ALA A 20 -12.04 -32.73 27.23
C ALA A 20 -11.00 -33.82 27.50
N GLY A 21 -10.11 -33.53 28.46
CA GLY A 21 -9.45 -34.56 29.27
C GLY A 21 -7.95 -34.73 29.04
N CYS A 22 -7.15 -34.22 29.98
CA CYS A 22 -6.17 -35.09 30.63
C CYS A 22 -5.98 -34.66 32.10
N SER A 23 -6.16 -35.64 32.97
CA SER A 23 -6.15 -35.60 34.44
C SER A 23 -4.73 -35.71 35.00
N SER A 24 -4.50 -35.17 36.20
CA SER A 24 -3.59 -35.79 37.16
C SER A 24 -4.10 -35.57 38.59
N ASP A 25 -4.68 -36.64 39.13
CA ASP A 25 -5.03 -36.85 40.55
C ASP A 25 -3.78 -36.95 41.44
N SER A 26 -3.89 -36.45 42.67
CA SER A 26 -3.22 -37.00 43.86
C SER A 26 -4.04 -36.65 45.11
N ASP A 27 -4.33 -37.71 45.87
CA ASP A 27 -5.27 -37.90 46.98
C ASP A 27 -4.99 -37.13 48.29
N ASP A 28 -5.92 -37.39 49.23
CA ASP A 28 -5.96 -37.16 50.69
C ASP A 28 -6.57 -35.81 51.13
N GLY A 29 -7.64 -35.72 51.91
CA GLY A 29 -8.43 -36.67 52.70
C GLY A 29 -9.00 -35.88 53.89
N GLY A 30 -10.30 -35.94 54.17
CA GLY A 30 -10.85 -35.27 55.37
C GLY A 30 -12.36 -35.11 55.43
N SER A 31 -12.97 -35.87 56.34
CA SER A 31 -14.39 -36.01 56.70
C SER A 31 -15.18 -34.74 57.05
N GLY A 32 -16.49 -34.73 56.78
CA GLY A 32 -17.46 -33.83 57.44
C GLY A 32 -18.89 -33.83 56.89
N SER A 33 -19.74 -34.69 57.46
CA SER A 33 -21.18 -34.60 57.73
C SER A 33 -22.18 -33.66 57.00
N ASP A 34 -23.34 -34.29 56.76
CA ASP A 34 -24.75 -33.83 56.90
C ASP A 34 -25.41 -32.94 55.83
N GLY A 35 -26.26 -33.61 55.03
CA GLY A 35 -27.72 -33.40 55.05
C GLY A 35 -28.26 -32.00 54.73
N GLY A 36 -28.65 -31.79 53.46
CA GLY A 36 -29.41 -30.60 53.06
C GLY A 36 -30.14 -30.79 51.74
N ASN A 37 -31.43 -31.10 51.83
CA ASN A 37 -32.39 -31.14 50.73
C ASN A 37 -32.61 -29.74 50.14
N GLY A 38 -32.24 -29.52 48.88
CA GLY A 38 -32.50 -28.27 48.16
C GLY A 38 -32.54 -28.51 46.65
N GLY A 39 -33.76 -28.65 46.11
CA GLY A 39 -33.99 -28.60 44.67
C GLY A 39 -33.70 -27.20 44.16
N GLY A 40 -32.49 -27.00 43.64
CA GLY A 40 -32.07 -25.80 42.95
C GLY A 40 -32.18 -26.01 41.45
N ASP A 41 -33.28 -25.53 40.88
CA ASP A 41 -33.42 -25.28 39.45
C ASP A 41 -32.28 -24.33 39.04
N SER A 42 -31.22 -24.90 38.47
CA SER A 42 -30.02 -24.17 38.06
C SER A 42 -30.27 -23.66 36.65
N THR A 43 -31.08 -22.61 36.54
CA THR A 43 -31.17 -21.84 35.30
C THR A 43 -29.76 -21.36 34.96
N PRO A 44 -29.18 -21.73 33.81
CA PRO A 44 -27.85 -21.26 33.45
C PRO A 44 -27.89 -19.73 33.36
N THR A 45 -27.07 -19.07 34.18
CA THR A 45 -26.83 -17.63 34.05
C THR A 45 -26.35 -17.37 32.62
N PRO A 46 -27.07 -16.56 31.81
CA PRO A 46 -26.63 -16.28 30.46
C PRO A 46 -25.24 -15.63 30.52
N THR A 47 -24.27 -16.24 29.86
CA THR A 47 -22.97 -15.62 29.63
C THR A 47 -23.22 -14.28 28.95
N PRO A 48 -22.74 -13.14 29.49
CA PRO A 48 -22.89 -11.87 28.81
C PRO A 48 -22.24 -12.00 27.44
N THR A 49 -23.04 -11.89 26.39
CA THR A 49 -22.52 -11.78 25.03
C THR A 49 -21.88 -10.41 24.96
N SER A 50 -20.56 -10.36 24.89
CA SER A 50 -19.84 -9.10 24.67
C SER A 50 -20.33 -8.52 23.35
N THR A 51 -21.03 -7.39 23.41
CA THR A 51 -21.31 -6.58 22.22
C THR A 51 -19.94 -6.18 21.65
N PRO A 52 -19.64 -6.50 20.37
CA PRO A 52 -18.39 -6.07 19.77
C PRO A 52 -18.32 -4.54 19.79
N ASP A 53 -17.13 -4.01 20.03
CA ASP A 53 -16.87 -2.57 19.91
C ASP A 53 -17.35 -2.09 18.52
N PRO A 54 -18.17 -1.03 18.40
CA PRO A 54 -18.66 -0.56 17.11
C PRO A 54 -17.52 -0.22 16.12
N VAL A 55 -16.36 0.21 16.60
CA VAL A 55 -15.17 0.46 15.76
C VAL A 55 -14.68 -0.83 15.13
N SER A 56 -14.75 -1.95 15.86
CA SER A 56 -14.31 -3.25 15.37
C SER A 56 -15.12 -3.78 14.18
N GLN A 57 -16.30 -3.20 13.93
CA GLN A 57 -17.21 -3.59 12.85
C GLN A 57 -17.03 -2.76 11.57
N LEU A 58 -16.17 -1.74 11.57
CA LEU A 58 -15.84 -1.00 10.36
C LEU A 58 -15.05 -1.89 9.39
N ASP A 59 -15.49 -1.92 8.14
CA ASP A 59 -14.75 -2.48 7.02
C ASP A 59 -13.93 -1.35 6.39
N VAL A 60 -12.62 -1.56 6.26
CA VAL A 60 -11.66 -0.52 5.88
C VAL A 60 -10.80 -1.05 4.75
N SER A 61 -10.81 -0.34 3.64
CA SER A 61 -9.88 -0.55 2.55
C SER A 61 -9.10 0.72 2.25
N GLY A 62 -7.90 0.59 1.71
CA GLY A 62 -7.15 1.74 1.27
C GLY A 62 -6.11 1.40 0.24
N PHE A 63 -5.64 2.42 -0.45
CA PHE A 63 -4.53 2.31 -1.39
C PHE A 63 -3.72 3.58 -1.46
N ALA A 64 -2.46 3.40 -1.78
CA ALA A 64 -1.49 4.44 -2.02
C ALA A 64 -1.70 5.06 -3.40
N THR A 65 -1.72 6.39 -3.48
CA THR A 65 -1.66 7.10 -4.76
C THR A 65 -0.80 8.36 -4.62
N GLY A 66 -0.12 8.69 -5.69
CA GLY A 66 0.59 9.95 -5.85
C GLY A 66 -0.40 10.95 -6.40
N ASN A 67 -0.41 12.15 -5.84
CA ASN A 67 -1.18 13.24 -6.42
C ASN A 67 -0.32 13.93 -7.47
N GLU A 68 -0.62 13.71 -8.75
CA GLU A 68 0.14 14.32 -9.86
C GLU A 68 0.12 15.86 -9.85
N SER A 69 -0.84 16.48 -9.16
CA SER A 69 -0.99 17.94 -9.11
C SER A 69 -0.23 18.59 -7.96
N THR A 70 -0.10 17.89 -6.83
CA THR A 70 0.59 18.43 -5.64
C THR A 70 1.92 17.76 -5.37
N GLU A 71 2.26 16.72 -6.13
CA GLU A 71 3.39 15.83 -5.88
C GLU A 71 3.32 15.19 -4.49
N ASP A 72 2.17 15.21 -3.81
CA ASP A 72 2.01 14.60 -2.49
C ASP A 72 1.79 13.09 -2.60
N LEU A 73 2.19 12.41 -1.54
CA LEU A 73 1.87 11.02 -1.34
C LEU A 73 0.63 10.92 -0.45
N VAL A 74 -0.45 10.32 -0.95
CA VAL A 74 -1.69 10.18 -0.19
C VAL A 74 -2.12 8.72 -0.15
N SER A 75 -2.78 8.34 0.94
CA SER A 75 -3.55 7.11 1.02
C SER A 75 -5.02 7.45 0.80
N GLN A 76 -5.64 6.93 -0.27
CA GLN A 76 -7.09 6.91 -0.36
C GLN A 76 -7.63 5.81 0.54
N VAL A 77 -8.58 6.15 1.40
CA VAL A 77 -9.20 5.25 2.36
C VAL A 77 -10.70 5.22 2.10
N GLU A 78 -11.25 4.02 1.90
CA GLU A 78 -12.68 3.75 1.88
C GLU A 78 -13.06 3.04 3.17
N VAL A 79 -14.10 3.54 3.85
CA VAL A 79 -14.61 2.97 5.09
C VAL A 79 -16.10 2.71 4.96
N THR A 80 -16.50 1.46 5.17
CA THR A 80 -17.89 1.06 5.26
C THR A 80 -18.28 0.79 6.72
N ASN A 81 -19.33 1.47 7.19
CA ASN A 81 -19.95 1.24 8.49
C ASN A 81 -21.27 0.46 8.30
N PRO A 82 -21.28 -0.86 8.58
CA PRO A 82 -22.48 -1.68 8.46
C PRO A 82 -23.39 -1.59 9.70
N THR A 83 -23.05 -0.75 10.67
CA THR A 83 -23.79 -0.65 11.94
C THR A 83 -24.89 0.40 11.86
N ALA A 84 -25.92 0.22 12.68
CA ALA A 84 -27.05 1.16 12.77
C ALA A 84 -26.73 2.45 13.54
N GLN A 85 -25.46 2.69 13.90
CA GLN A 85 -25.01 3.86 14.63
C GLN A 85 -23.80 4.48 13.93
N SER A 86 -23.64 5.80 14.03
CA SER A 86 -22.42 6.43 13.58
C SER A 86 -21.25 6.05 14.49
N VAL A 87 -20.07 5.94 13.90
CA VAL A 87 -18.83 5.59 14.59
C VAL A 87 -17.83 6.72 14.38
N THR A 88 -17.31 7.28 15.47
CA THR A 88 -16.17 8.21 15.41
C THR A 88 -14.90 7.44 15.72
N ALA A 89 -13.89 7.57 14.87
CA ALA A 89 -12.59 6.96 15.06
C ALA A 89 -11.47 7.83 14.47
N ASP A 90 -10.27 7.65 15.00
CA ASP A 90 -9.04 8.23 14.50
C ASP A 90 -8.46 7.33 13.41
N PHE A 91 -8.16 7.90 12.24
CA PHE A 91 -7.57 7.19 11.11
C PHE A 91 -6.16 7.70 10.83
N SER A 92 -5.22 6.77 10.67
CA SER A 92 -3.88 7.07 10.14
C SER A 92 -3.43 5.95 9.21
N ALA A 93 -2.39 6.21 8.42
CA ALA A 93 -1.80 5.25 7.52
C ALA A 93 -0.28 5.17 7.74
N ARG A 94 0.27 3.97 7.62
CA ARG A 94 1.71 3.67 7.76
C ARG A 94 2.19 2.90 6.56
N TRP A 95 3.32 3.32 6.01
CA TRP A 95 3.98 2.70 4.88
C TRP A 95 5.37 2.24 5.34
N GLY A 96 5.57 0.93 5.35
CA GLY A 96 6.87 0.31 5.63
C GLY A 96 7.59 -0.04 4.35
N LEU A 97 8.82 0.44 4.20
CA LEU A 97 9.73 -0.07 3.17
C LEU A 97 10.29 -1.43 3.63
N GLU A 98 10.53 -2.36 2.70
CA GLU A 98 11.18 -3.65 3.02
C GLU A 98 12.47 -3.45 3.86
N GLU A 99 12.62 -4.34 4.86
CA GLU A 99 13.76 -4.47 5.77
C GLU A 99 14.50 -3.17 6.14
N ASN A 100 14.03 -2.49 7.20
CA ASN A 100 14.76 -1.43 7.93
C ASN A 100 15.04 -0.11 7.19
N LYS A 101 14.38 0.17 6.06
CA LYS A 101 14.64 1.39 5.26
C LYS A 101 13.84 2.64 5.67
N GLY A 102 13.03 2.56 6.71
CA GLY A 102 12.26 3.68 7.24
C GLY A 102 10.75 3.44 7.12
N GLU A 103 10.03 4.18 7.94
CA GLU A 103 8.57 4.13 8.02
C GLU A 103 8.05 5.53 7.75
N ILE A 104 7.04 5.63 6.90
CA ILE A 104 6.33 6.87 6.61
C ILE A 104 4.94 6.74 7.21
N SER A 105 4.51 7.72 7.97
CA SER A 105 3.19 7.73 8.62
C SER A 105 2.47 9.02 8.36
N SER A 106 1.16 8.94 8.07
CA SER A 106 0.31 10.13 8.06
C SER A 106 0.08 10.65 9.48
N ASP A 107 -0.34 11.92 9.57
CA ASP A 107 -1.02 12.40 10.76
C ASP A 107 -2.34 11.64 10.98
N SER A 108 -2.80 11.63 12.23
CA SER A 108 -4.07 11.04 12.61
C SER A 108 -5.21 12.02 12.34
N GLU A 109 -6.27 11.55 11.67
CA GLU A 109 -7.48 12.32 11.43
C GLU A 109 -8.72 11.66 12.06
N GLU A 110 -9.41 12.39 12.94
CA GLU A 110 -10.70 11.96 13.48
C GLU A 110 -11.78 12.08 12.39
N LYS A 111 -12.50 10.98 12.12
CA LYS A 111 -13.65 10.95 11.19
C LYS A 111 -14.86 10.31 11.86
N THR A 112 -16.03 10.85 11.54
CA THR A 112 -17.32 10.23 11.89
C THR A 112 -17.90 9.52 10.67
N ILE A 113 -18.00 8.20 10.75
CA ILE A 113 -18.58 7.35 9.71
C ILE A 113 -20.05 7.11 10.04
N GLU A 114 -20.94 7.63 9.22
CA GLU A 114 -22.40 7.52 9.40
C GLU A 114 -22.88 6.07 9.37
N ALA A 115 -23.99 5.80 10.06
CA ALA A 115 -24.63 4.49 10.07
C ALA A 115 -25.00 4.03 8.66
N ASP A 116 -24.84 2.73 8.38
CA ASP A 116 -25.20 2.10 7.11
C ASP A 116 -24.65 2.85 5.87
N SER A 117 -23.40 3.34 5.94
CA SER A 117 -22.80 4.17 4.89
C SER A 117 -21.39 3.69 4.47
N SER A 118 -20.97 4.08 3.26
CA SER A 118 -19.57 4.05 2.83
C SER A 118 -19.09 5.48 2.59
N GLN A 119 -17.87 5.78 3.02
CA GLN A 119 -17.23 7.09 2.85
C GLN A 119 -15.80 6.92 2.36
N GLU A 120 -15.36 7.86 1.52
CA GLU A 120 -13.99 7.93 1.01
C GLU A 120 -13.33 9.22 1.49
N PHE A 121 -12.07 9.13 1.92
CA PHE A 121 -11.24 10.29 2.26
C PHE A 121 -9.76 10.00 1.99
N GLN A 122 -8.94 11.05 2.04
CA GLN A 122 -7.51 10.96 1.84
C GLN A 122 -6.77 11.23 3.14
N LEU A 123 -5.72 10.44 3.40
CA LEU A 123 -4.73 10.69 4.45
C LEU A 123 -3.42 11.08 3.78
N THR A 124 -2.92 12.28 4.08
CA THR A 124 -1.63 12.74 3.55
C THR A 124 -0.48 12.03 4.26
N MET A 125 0.32 11.27 3.52
CA MET A 125 1.43 10.45 4.05
C MET A 125 2.73 11.23 4.11
N ILE A 126 3.01 11.97 3.04
CA ILE A 126 4.20 12.80 2.89
C ILE A 126 3.76 14.09 2.24
N ASN A 127 4.19 15.19 2.81
CA ASN A 127 4.21 16.46 2.11
C ASN A 127 5.44 16.48 1.19
N ALA A 128 5.24 16.72 -0.11
CA ALA A 128 6.31 16.79 -1.09
C ALA A 128 7.45 17.75 -0.68
N ASP A 129 7.15 18.77 0.14
CA ASP A 129 8.11 19.75 0.64
C ASP A 129 9.17 19.16 1.59
N ASP A 130 8.92 18.00 2.20
CA ASP A 130 9.81 17.38 3.20
C ASP A 130 10.91 16.51 2.58
N PHE A 131 10.85 16.25 1.27
CA PHE A 131 11.78 15.36 0.56
C PHE A 131 12.41 16.08 -0.63
N SER A 132 13.65 15.73 -0.97
CA SER A 132 14.15 16.12 -2.30
C SER A 132 13.35 15.36 -3.37
N PRO A 133 13.12 15.94 -4.57
CA PRO A 133 12.38 15.27 -5.63
C PRO A 133 12.94 13.87 -5.97
N GLY A 134 14.26 13.64 -5.83
CA GLY A 134 14.87 12.33 -6.05
C GLY A 134 14.57 11.31 -4.95
N GLU A 135 14.55 11.73 -3.68
CA GLU A 135 14.23 10.84 -2.54
C GLU A 135 12.76 10.47 -2.53
N PHE A 136 11.89 11.45 -2.80
CA PHE A 136 10.45 11.25 -2.91
C PHE A 136 10.10 10.27 -4.02
N ILE A 137 10.79 10.38 -5.16
CA ILE A 137 10.57 9.50 -6.29
C ILE A 137 11.08 8.07 -6.02
N GLY A 138 12.17 7.90 -5.27
CA GLY A 138 12.64 6.57 -4.86
C GLY A 138 11.62 5.77 -4.03
N LEU A 139 10.74 6.46 -3.29
CA LEU A 139 9.65 5.82 -2.52
C LEU A 139 8.56 5.23 -3.41
N TYR A 140 8.41 5.71 -4.65
CA TYR A 140 7.46 5.16 -5.63
C TYR A 140 7.94 3.87 -6.30
N TYR A 141 9.13 3.39 -6.00
CA TYR A 141 9.71 2.21 -6.67
C TYR A 141 10.18 1.12 -5.70
N LEU A 142 10.16 1.40 -4.40
CA LEU A 142 10.41 0.38 -3.41
C LEU A 142 9.11 -0.36 -3.11
N GLY A 143 9.21 -1.68 -2.98
CA GLY A 143 8.12 -2.45 -2.41
C GLY A 143 7.77 -1.88 -1.03
N PHE A 144 6.48 -1.62 -0.81
CA PHE A 144 6.00 -1.10 0.45
C PHE A 144 4.80 -1.89 0.96
N GLN A 145 4.70 -1.91 2.28
CA GLN A 145 3.56 -2.43 2.98
C GLN A 145 2.73 -1.27 3.51
N MET A 146 1.48 -1.22 3.11
CA MET A 146 0.54 -0.22 3.58
C MET A 146 -0.39 -0.81 4.64
N GLU A 147 -0.44 -0.11 5.77
CA GLU A 147 -1.28 -0.41 6.93
C GLU A 147 -2.19 0.80 7.22
N ILE A 148 -3.49 0.55 7.38
CA ILE A 148 -4.43 1.55 7.89
C ILE A 148 -4.70 1.25 9.36
N LEU A 149 -4.56 2.27 10.19
CA LEU A 149 -4.79 2.20 11.63
C LEU A 149 -6.08 2.92 11.98
N VAL A 150 -6.89 2.28 12.80
CA VAL A 150 -8.12 2.85 13.35
C VAL A 150 -7.97 2.85 14.87
N ASN A 151 -8.00 4.05 15.47
CA ASN A 151 -7.65 4.27 16.88
C ASN A 151 -6.27 3.71 17.26
N GLY A 152 -5.32 3.73 16.32
CA GLY A 152 -3.96 3.18 16.51
C GLY A 152 -3.86 1.66 16.41
N GLU A 153 -4.96 0.96 16.11
CA GLU A 153 -4.97 -0.48 15.86
C GLU A 153 -4.97 -0.78 14.36
N SER A 154 -4.08 -1.68 13.93
CA SER A 154 -4.05 -2.20 12.56
C SER A 154 -5.37 -2.85 12.18
N ARG A 155 -5.89 -2.52 11.00
CA ARG A 155 -7.07 -3.17 10.43
C ARG A 155 -6.66 -4.02 9.23
N SER A 156 -7.27 -5.20 9.13
CA SER A 156 -7.18 -6.05 7.94
C SER A 156 -7.72 -5.25 6.76
N ASN A 157 -6.82 -4.82 5.88
CA ASN A 157 -7.16 -4.03 4.72
C ASN A 157 -7.52 -4.97 3.56
N THR A 158 -8.69 -4.76 2.95
CA THR A 158 -8.97 -5.38 1.67
C THR A 158 -8.18 -4.62 0.61
N CYS A 159 -7.12 -5.22 0.11
CA CYS A 159 -6.29 -4.56 -0.89
C CYS A 159 -7.12 -4.20 -2.12
N PRO A 160 -6.88 -3.03 -2.73
CA PRO A 160 -7.52 -2.65 -3.98
C PRO A 160 -7.29 -3.76 -5.01
N ASP A 161 -8.25 -3.97 -5.91
CA ASP A 161 -8.12 -4.86 -7.06
C ASP A 161 -7.10 -4.29 -8.07
N THR A 162 -5.83 -4.25 -7.68
CA THR A 162 -4.70 -4.10 -8.58
C THR A 162 -4.12 -5.50 -8.77
N GLU A 163 -3.65 -5.82 -9.97
CA GLU A 163 -3.18 -7.18 -10.32
C GLU A 163 -1.97 -7.67 -9.48
N PHE A 164 -1.46 -6.82 -8.57
CA PHE A 164 -0.20 -7.00 -7.86
C PHE A 164 -0.24 -6.65 -6.38
N SER A 165 -1.37 -6.15 -5.87
CA SER A 165 -1.56 -6.03 -4.43
C SER A 165 -1.81 -7.42 -3.86
N ASN A 166 -1.09 -7.79 -2.80
CA ASN A 166 -1.32 -9.03 -2.10
C ASN A 166 -1.68 -8.72 -0.63
N PRO A 167 -2.88 -9.08 -0.16
CA PRO A 167 -3.19 -8.98 1.26
C PRO A 167 -2.36 -10.00 2.03
N ASN A 168 -1.68 -9.56 3.08
CA ASN A 168 -0.98 -10.41 4.05
C ASN A 168 -1.36 -10.01 5.49
N GLU A 169 -0.82 -10.72 6.50
CA GLU A 169 -1.16 -10.49 7.92
C GLU A 169 -0.73 -9.11 8.44
N GLN A 170 0.11 -8.39 7.69
CA GLN A 170 0.70 -7.11 8.05
C GLN A 170 0.19 -5.96 7.15
N GLY A 171 -0.80 -6.22 6.27
CA GLY A 171 -1.43 -5.21 5.41
C GLY A 171 -1.39 -5.56 3.93
N CYS A 172 -1.39 -4.54 3.08
CA CYS A 172 -1.28 -4.71 1.63
C CYS A 172 0.16 -4.58 1.19
N GLU A 173 0.69 -5.64 0.60
CA GLU A 173 2.02 -5.68 0.01
C GLU A 173 1.94 -5.28 -1.46
N TYR A 174 2.71 -4.26 -1.81
CA TYR A 174 2.88 -3.80 -3.18
C TYR A 174 4.33 -4.04 -3.56
N PRO A 175 4.63 -5.00 -4.46
CA PRO A 175 6.01 -5.39 -4.78
C PRO A 175 6.76 -4.31 -5.58
N PHE A 176 6.02 -3.39 -6.19
CA PHE A 176 6.52 -2.21 -6.87
C PHE A 176 5.62 -1.04 -6.48
N GLY A 177 6.14 0.18 -6.45
CA GLY A 177 5.33 1.30 -5.97
C GLY A 177 4.23 1.70 -6.96
N ILE A 178 3.60 2.87 -6.75
CA ILE A 178 2.28 3.16 -7.34
C ILE A 178 2.23 3.30 -8.88
N TYR A 179 3.39 3.46 -9.56
CA TYR A 179 3.46 3.53 -11.02
C TYR A 179 4.12 2.26 -11.54
N GLN A 180 3.47 1.58 -12.48
CA GLN A 180 4.01 0.41 -13.16
C GLN A 180 5.06 0.78 -14.21
N THR A 181 5.05 2.03 -14.69
CA THR A 181 5.98 2.46 -15.73
C THR A 181 6.67 3.79 -15.44
N HIS A 182 7.98 3.80 -15.61
CA HIS A 182 8.80 5.00 -15.50
C HIS A 182 9.91 5.04 -16.53
N VAL A 183 10.49 6.23 -16.66
CA VAL A 183 11.69 6.47 -17.46
C VAL A 183 12.85 6.74 -16.51
N GLU A 184 13.95 6.03 -16.69
CA GLU A 184 15.20 6.27 -15.97
C GLU A 184 16.18 7.00 -16.86
N VAL A 185 16.87 8.00 -16.30
CA VAL A 185 18.00 8.68 -16.93
C VAL A 185 19.20 8.55 -16.01
N GLU A 186 20.14 7.71 -16.40
CA GLU A 186 21.41 7.47 -15.71
C GLU A 186 22.47 8.38 -16.32
N TYR A 187 22.83 9.45 -15.59
CA TYR A 187 23.88 10.38 -16.01
C TYR A 187 24.32 11.30 -14.85
N SER A 188 25.63 11.34 -14.57
CA SER A 188 26.23 12.14 -13.49
C SER A 188 26.32 13.64 -13.79
N GLY A 189 26.35 14.03 -15.06
CA GLY A 189 26.39 15.43 -15.49
C GLY A 189 25.03 16.11 -15.60
N ASP A 190 25.05 17.32 -16.16
CA ASP A 190 23.85 18.11 -16.46
C ASP A 190 23.16 17.58 -17.72
N TRP A 191 21.83 17.46 -17.66
CA TRP A 191 21.04 17.02 -18.81
C TRP A 191 19.67 17.67 -18.86
N SER A 192 19.09 17.76 -20.05
CA SER A 192 17.71 18.18 -20.27
C SER A 192 17.02 17.29 -21.29
N GLY A 193 15.70 17.15 -21.19
CA GLY A 193 14.97 16.18 -21.99
C GLY A 193 13.46 16.29 -21.83
N ALA A 194 12.75 15.30 -22.35
CA ALA A 194 11.32 15.15 -22.16
C ALA A 194 10.94 13.68 -22.09
N ALA A 195 9.93 13.36 -21.29
CA ALA A 195 9.39 12.01 -21.16
C ALA A 195 7.87 12.07 -20.98
N GLY A 196 7.19 11.02 -21.46
CA GLY A 196 5.76 10.86 -21.21
C GLY A 196 5.07 9.83 -22.10
N GLY A 197 3.78 9.65 -21.81
CA GLY A 197 2.87 8.77 -22.53
C GLY A 197 2.20 9.48 -23.71
N GLY A 198 1.64 8.73 -24.66
CA GLY A 198 0.99 9.24 -25.85
C GLY A 198 0.01 10.41 -25.60
N GLY A 199 0.49 11.65 -25.83
CA GLY A 199 -0.29 12.88 -25.68
C GLY A 199 0.02 13.73 -24.45
N ASN A 200 0.78 13.22 -23.48
CA ASN A 200 1.21 13.96 -22.30
C ASN A 200 2.71 13.80 -22.05
N THR A 201 3.50 14.71 -22.64
CA THR A 201 4.96 14.78 -22.44
C THR A 201 5.32 15.95 -21.56
N ARG A 202 6.19 15.72 -20.58
CA ARG A 202 6.75 16.78 -19.73
C ARG A 202 8.23 16.97 -19.98
N THR A 203 8.66 18.22 -19.90
CA THR A 203 10.09 18.56 -19.90
C THR A 203 10.68 18.20 -18.55
N VAL A 204 11.85 17.57 -18.59
CA VAL A 204 12.61 17.18 -17.41
C VAL A 204 14.05 17.61 -17.59
N SER A 205 14.69 18.01 -16.50
CA SER A 205 16.08 18.43 -16.54
C SER A 205 16.74 18.25 -15.18
N ARG A 206 18.04 18.01 -15.20
CA ARG A 206 18.88 17.97 -14.01
C ARG A 206 19.97 19.02 -14.11
N GLN A 207 20.11 19.79 -13.05
CA GLN A 207 21.24 20.67 -12.81
C GLN A 207 22.02 20.11 -11.61
N SER A 208 23.17 19.52 -11.88
CA SER A 208 24.07 18.96 -10.90
C SER A 208 24.79 20.08 -10.16
N SER A 209 24.30 20.42 -8.97
CA SER A 209 25.02 21.28 -8.00
C SER A 209 25.78 20.47 -6.95
N VAL A 210 25.59 19.14 -6.93
CA VAL A 210 26.14 18.23 -5.91
C VAL A 210 26.64 16.97 -6.61
N VAL A 211 27.94 16.71 -6.46
CA VAL A 211 28.59 15.48 -6.92
C VAL A 211 28.28 14.39 -5.90
N SER A 212 27.37 13.48 -6.22
CA SER A 212 27.23 12.22 -5.47
C SER A 212 28.21 11.19 -6.03
N GLU A 213 28.82 10.36 -5.17
CA GLU A 213 29.75 9.29 -5.56
C GLU A 213 29.03 8.04 -6.11
N THR A 214 27.70 8.04 -6.12
CA THR A 214 26.87 6.97 -6.68
C THR A 214 26.42 7.32 -8.10
N THR A 215 26.27 6.30 -8.95
CA THR A 215 25.54 6.42 -10.22
C THR A 215 24.22 7.16 -9.99
N ASP A 216 24.12 8.38 -10.51
CA ASP A 216 22.95 9.23 -10.33
C ASP A 216 21.88 8.87 -11.37
N VAL A 217 20.83 8.20 -10.89
CA VAL A 217 19.65 7.86 -11.70
C VAL A 217 18.55 8.88 -11.40
N SER A 218 18.07 9.55 -12.44
CA SER A 218 16.88 10.40 -12.38
C SER A 218 15.68 9.63 -12.93
N TYR A 219 14.51 9.85 -12.36
CA TYR A 219 13.31 9.10 -12.70
C TYR A 219 12.21 10.05 -13.17
N VAL A 220 11.42 9.59 -14.15
CA VAL A 220 10.25 10.31 -14.64
C VAL A 220 9.09 9.34 -14.74
N ASN A 221 8.05 9.58 -13.93
CA ASN A 221 6.84 8.77 -13.98
C ASN A 221 6.13 8.91 -15.33
N VAL A 222 5.47 7.84 -15.76
CA VAL A 222 4.56 7.86 -16.90
C VAL A 222 3.25 7.24 -16.44
N SER A 223 2.13 7.73 -16.95
CA SER A 223 0.82 7.17 -16.58
C SER A 223 0.74 5.70 -16.99
N ASP A 224 0.16 4.88 -16.11
CA ASP A 224 0.01 3.44 -16.34
C ASP A 224 -0.97 3.11 -17.47
N ASP A 225 -1.80 4.07 -17.91
CA ASP A 225 -2.69 3.90 -19.05
C ASP A 225 -2.03 4.21 -20.42
N ALA A 226 -0.74 4.61 -20.40
CA ALA A 226 -0.02 4.97 -21.60
C ALA A 226 0.32 3.75 -22.47
N SER A 227 -0.35 3.65 -23.61
CA SER A 227 -0.06 2.60 -24.63
C SER A 227 1.25 2.82 -25.42
N ILE A 228 1.77 4.04 -25.42
CA ILE A 228 3.05 4.39 -26.05
C ILE A 228 3.79 5.31 -25.11
N ILE A 229 5.04 4.97 -24.85
CA ILE A 229 5.95 5.77 -24.03
C ILE A 229 7.08 6.26 -24.91
N SER A 230 7.49 7.50 -24.70
CA SER A 230 8.63 8.08 -25.39
C SER A 230 9.40 8.96 -24.44
N ALA A 231 10.72 8.92 -24.56
CA ALA A 231 11.59 9.78 -23.78
C ALA A 231 12.88 10.11 -24.52
N ASN A 232 13.44 11.28 -24.20
CA ASN A 232 14.76 11.69 -24.66
C ASN A 232 15.48 12.45 -23.54
N ALA A 233 16.81 12.39 -23.58
CA ALA A 233 17.68 13.17 -22.72
C ALA A 233 18.95 13.58 -23.48
N GLN A 234 19.38 14.82 -23.26
CA GLN A 234 20.51 15.46 -23.90
C GLN A 234 21.50 15.98 -22.86
N LYS A 235 22.77 15.58 -23.01
CA LYS A 235 23.90 16.11 -22.23
C LYS A 235 24.05 17.62 -22.42
N GLN A 236 24.32 18.35 -21.34
CA GLN A 236 24.62 19.78 -21.37
C GLN A 236 26.11 20.07 -21.23
N ASP A 237 26.95 19.04 -21.37
CA ASP A 237 28.39 19.12 -21.26
C ASP A 237 29.10 18.33 -22.40
N ASP A 238 30.41 18.48 -22.46
CA ASP A 238 31.30 17.80 -23.40
C ASP A 238 32.05 16.61 -22.78
N SER A 239 31.57 16.08 -21.65
CA SER A 239 32.18 14.95 -20.97
C SER A 239 32.19 13.70 -21.86
N SER A 240 33.06 12.73 -21.53
CA SER A 240 33.03 11.40 -22.15
C SER A 240 32.13 10.41 -21.40
N GLU A 241 31.45 10.85 -20.34
CA GLU A 241 30.55 9.99 -19.56
C GLU A 241 29.33 9.60 -20.41
N GLU A 242 28.83 8.38 -20.19
CA GLU A 242 27.69 7.84 -20.92
C GLU A 242 26.39 8.28 -20.27
N LEU A 243 25.51 8.87 -21.06
CA LEU A 243 24.11 9.10 -20.70
C LEU A 243 23.30 7.91 -21.19
N THR A 244 22.56 7.27 -20.28
CA THR A 244 21.67 6.14 -20.59
C THR A 244 20.24 6.50 -20.22
N ILE A 245 19.31 6.22 -21.12
CA ILE A 245 17.87 6.37 -20.87
C ILE A 245 17.18 5.02 -21.04
N ARG A 246 16.31 4.67 -20.08
CA ARG A 246 15.55 3.41 -20.06
C ARG A 246 14.06 3.70 -19.89
N ILE A 247 13.23 2.88 -20.52
CA ILE A 247 11.83 2.71 -20.14
C ILE A 247 11.77 1.42 -19.32
N VAL A 248 11.32 1.53 -18.08
CA VAL A 248 11.16 0.41 -17.17
C VAL A 248 9.67 0.22 -16.93
N HIS A 249 9.18 -0.98 -17.22
CA HIS A 249 7.79 -1.37 -17.00
C HIS A 249 7.78 -2.61 -16.10
N ARG A 250 7.17 -2.51 -14.92
CA ARG A 250 7.08 -3.60 -13.93
C ARG A 250 8.45 -4.21 -13.61
N ASP A 251 9.42 -3.34 -13.30
CA ASP A 251 10.82 -3.68 -13.02
C ASP A 251 11.60 -4.33 -14.17
N GLU A 252 11.01 -4.40 -15.37
CA GLU A 252 11.70 -4.87 -16.57
C GLU A 252 12.07 -3.68 -17.46
N VAL A 253 13.34 -3.62 -17.87
CA VAL A 253 13.79 -2.66 -18.88
C VAL A 253 13.22 -3.10 -20.23
N VAL A 254 12.19 -2.40 -20.71
CA VAL A 254 11.52 -2.71 -21.98
C VAL A 254 12.13 -1.97 -23.16
N ALA A 255 12.81 -0.84 -22.92
CA ALA A 255 13.59 -0.14 -23.94
C ALA A 255 14.77 0.60 -23.30
N GLU A 256 15.91 0.66 -24.01
CA GLU A 256 17.13 1.33 -23.55
C GLU A 256 17.88 1.96 -24.72
N GLN A 257 18.46 3.14 -24.49
CA GLN A 257 19.38 3.79 -25.42
C GLN A 257 20.45 4.56 -24.64
N SER A 258 21.68 4.60 -25.16
CA SER A 258 22.77 5.39 -24.58
C SER A 258 23.48 6.29 -25.58
N THR A 259 24.22 7.28 -25.07
CA THR A 259 25.15 8.13 -25.83
C THR A 259 26.33 8.57 -24.96
N SER A 260 27.55 8.47 -25.51
CA SER A 260 28.77 9.05 -24.92
C SER A 260 29.27 10.30 -25.66
N SER A 261 28.58 10.70 -26.73
CA SER A 261 28.97 11.89 -27.51
C SER A 261 28.83 13.16 -26.66
N ALA A 262 29.78 14.09 -26.80
CA ALA A 262 29.66 15.44 -26.25
C ALA A 262 28.35 16.09 -26.74
N TYR A 263 27.55 16.64 -25.81
CA TYR A 263 26.21 17.18 -26.08
C TYR A 263 25.24 16.20 -26.78
N GLY A 264 25.53 14.89 -26.69
CA GLY A 264 24.76 13.84 -27.35
C GLY A 264 23.35 13.68 -26.76
N VAL A 265 22.48 13.09 -27.58
CA VAL A 265 21.08 12.80 -27.23
C VAL A 265 20.88 11.28 -27.24
N ALA A 266 20.24 10.75 -26.20
CA ALA A 266 19.65 9.41 -26.22
C ALA A 266 18.13 9.54 -26.27
N GLN A 267 17.49 8.65 -27.02
CA GLN A 267 16.04 8.64 -27.21
C GLN A 267 15.53 7.20 -27.24
N VAL A 268 14.42 6.96 -26.55
CA VAL A 268 13.72 5.68 -26.48
C VAL A 268 12.24 5.88 -26.76
N SER A 269 11.60 4.85 -27.30
CA SER A 269 10.15 4.76 -27.41
C SER A 269 9.73 3.31 -27.42
N GLU A 270 8.65 2.99 -26.71
CA GLU A 270 8.14 1.64 -26.58
C GLU A 270 6.60 1.61 -26.62
N ASN A 271 6.04 0.49 -27.09
CA ASN A 271 4.61 0.21 -27.05
C ASN A 271 4.37 -0.90 -26.04
N LEU A 272 3.54 -0.63 -25.02
CA LEU A 272 3.27 -1.57 -23.92
C LEU A 272 2.10 -2.50 -24.21
#